data_AF-A0A183HUY9-F1
#
_entry.id   AF-A0A183HUY9-F1
#
_cell.length_a   1.000
_cell.length_b   1.000
_cell.length_c   1.000
_cell.angle_alpha   90.00
_cell.angle_beta   90.00
_cell.angle_gamma   90.00
#
_symmetry.space_group_name_H-M   'P 1'
#
loop_
_entity.id
_entity.type
_entity.pdbx_description
1 polymer ?
#
loop_
_entity_poly.entity_id
_entity_poly.type
_entity_poly.pdbx_seq_one_letter_code
_entity_poly.pdbx_strand_id
1 'polypeptide(L)'
;MDLEEKEKKLKREIEKGVSFFRQRRGGDIYLLKQKLEEIKISREQAEHTLSDLRAEMEVVKMFRFRNGMQGIADAYQDLARNCQAIFNCQREIIEMVPAVSNQDVRQMIYRGSPLTKDRVENLRRSLQHDLRVSENNSWSNAAKSARKRYSEPRHHVYQMQTNSPPPPYTSSITSRNISLSEYQVFIITN
;
A
#
# COMPACT_ATOMS: atom_id res chain seq x y z
N MET A 1 24.48 12.70 -18.67
CA MET A 1 25.02 12.11 -19.91
C MET A 1 25.48 10.71 -19.56
N ASP A 2 24.74 9.72 -20.07
CA ASP A 2 24.81 8.31 -19.69
C ASP A 2 26.19 7.71 -19.98
N LEU A 3 26.76 6.94 -19.05
CA LEU A 3 28.10 6.34 -19.22
C LEU A 3 28.09 5.34 -20.38
N GLU A 4 26.95 4.68 -20.60
CA GLU A 4 26.73 3.77 -21.71
C GLU A 4 26.71 4.51 -23.06
N GLU A 5 26.07 5.68 -23.12
CA GLU A 5 26.05 6.53 -24.31
C GLU A 5 27.47 7.06 -24.65
N LYS A 6 28.25 7.43 -23.63
CA LYS A 6 29.67 7.84 -23.78
C LYS A 6 30.56 6.69 -24.27
N GLU A 7 30.41 5.49 -23.71
CA GLU A 7 31.15 4.30 -24.17
C GLU A 7 30.81 3.97 -25.62
N LYS A 8 29.52 3.97 -25.97
CA LYS A 8 29.03 3.69 -27.33
C LYS A 8 29.49 4.76 -28.33
N LYS A 9 29.70 6.00 -27.89
CA LYS A 9 30.25 7.09 -28.71
C LYS A 9 31.77 6.90 -28.95
N LEU A 10 32.54 6.61 -27.90
CA LEU A 10 33.99 6.36 -28.02
C LEU A 10 34.32 5.11 -28.83
N LYS A 11 33.55 4.02 -28.68
CA LYS A 11 33.67 2.82 -29.53
C LYS A 11 33.51 3.17 -31.01
N ARG A 12 32.48 3.96 -31.34
CA ARG A 12 32.23 4.44 -32.71
C ARG A 12 33.32 5.38 -33.22
N GLU A 13 33.87 6.26 -32.37
CA GLU A 13 34.97 7.14 -32.75
C GLU A 13 36.29 6.39 -32.96
N ILE A 14 36.54 5.31 -32.21
CA ILE A 14 37.70 4.42 -32.44
C ILE A 14 37.52 3.65 -33.75
N GLU A 15 36.36 3.05 -34.01
CA GLU A 15 36.10 2.34 -35.28
C GLU A 15 36.21 3.25 -36.51
N LYS A 16 35.60 4.44 -36.46
CA LYS A 16 35.71 5.44 -37.53
C LYS A 16 37.12 6.02 -37.62
N GLY A 17 37.79 6.17 -36.47
CA GLY A 17 39.16 6.62 -36.37
C GLY A 17 40.14 5.66 -37.05
N VAL A 18 39.96 4.35 -36.92
CA VAL A 18 40.81 3.35 -37.61
C VAL A 18 40.75 3.47 -39.14
N SER A 19 39.63 3.96 -39.69
CA SER A 19 39.47 4.25 -41.13
C SER A 19 40.10 5.58 -41.57
N PHE A 20 39.97 6.65 -40.79
CA PHE A 20 40.48 8.00 -41.14
C PHE A 20 41.91 8.30 -40.64
N PHE A 21 42.44 7.54 -39.67
CA PHE A 21 43.72 7.80 -39.01
C PHE A 21 44.88 6.98 -39.55
N ARG A 22 44.74 6.24 -40.67
CA ARG A 22 45.95 5.78 -41.41
C ARG A 22 46.89 6.95 -41.78
N GLN A 23 46.42 8.19 -41.73
CA GLN A 23 47.18 9.42 -41.98
C GLN A 23 47.45 10.30 -40.73
N ARG A 24 46.88 10.03 -39.55
CA ARG A 24 47.06 10.88 -38.33
C ARG A 24 47.73 10.12 -37.20
N ARG A 25 48.74 10.75 -36.57
CA ARG A 25 49.64 10.22 -35.51
C ARG A 25 48.95 9.26 -34.53
N GLY A 26 49.52 8.07 -34.36
CA GLY A 26 48.99 6.99 -33.50
C GLY A 26 48.83 7.29 -32.00
N GLY A 27 49.25 8.46 -31.51
CA GLY A 27 49.04 8.88 -30.11
C GLY A 27 47.59 9.17 -29.74
N ASP A 28 46.79 9.73 -30.66
CA ASP A 28 45.39 10.09 -30.41
C ASP A 28 44.50 8.85 -30.21
N ILE A 29 44.80 7.76 -30.94
CA ILE A 29 44.10 6.48 -30.80
C ILE A 29 44.39 5.84 -29.45
N TYR A 30 45.63 5.93 -28.97
CA TYR A 30 46.01 5.40 -27.66
C TYR A 30 45.25 6.13 -26.53
N LEU A 31 45.16 7.47 -26.62
CA LEU A 31 44.41 8.29 -25.67
C LEU A 31 42.91 7.94 -25.67
N LEU A 32 42.32 7.73 -26.84
CA LEU A 32 40.91 7.30 -26.97
C LEU A 32 40.67 5.92 -26.35
N LYS A 33 41.60 4.97 -26.54
CA LYS A 33 41.52 3.62 -25.94
C LYS A 33 41.64 3.67 -24.42
N GLN A 34 42.58 4.47 -23.90
CA GLN A 34 42.72 4.68 -22.46
C GLN A 34 41.42 5.25 -21.86
N LYS A 35 40.87 6.31 -22.49
CA LYS A 35 39.62 6.92 -22.04
C LYS A 35 38.42 5.97 -22.13
N LEU A 36 38.38 5.11 -23.15
CA LEU A 36 37.36 4.07 -23.24
C LEU A 36 37.44 3.09 -22.07
N GLU A 37 38.65 2.69 -21.69
CA GLU A 37 38.86 1.76 -20.59
C GLU A 37 38.50 2.38 -19.23
N GLU A 38 38.88 3.63 -19.01
CA GLU A 38 38.47 4.41 -17.83
C GLU A 38 36.93 4.50 -17.71
N ILE A 39 36.23 4.70 -18.82
CA ILE A 39 34.76 4.77 -18.83
C ILE A 39 34.13 3.41 -18.54
N LYS A 40 34.69 2.30 -19.06
CA LYS A 40 34.18 0.96 -18.74
C LYS A 40 34.31 0.64 -17.26
N ILE A 41 35.49 0.90 -16.68
CA ILE A 41 35.74 0.69 -15.25
C ILE A 41 34.75 1.53 -14.43
N SER A 42 34.57 2.80 -14.80
CA SER A 42 33.59 3.67 -14.12
C SER A 42 32.15 3.18 -14.27
N ARG A 43 31.77 2.62 -15.43
CA ARG A 43 30.44 2.03 -15.64
C ARG A 43 30.23 0.81 -14.77
N GLU A 44 31.18 -0.11 -14.75
CA GLU A 44 31.13 -1.32 -13.92
C GLU A 44 30.99 -1.00 -12.43
N GLN A 45 31.75 -0.01 -11.94
CA GLN A 45 31.63 0.48 -10.56
C GLN A 45 30.25 1.09 -10.27
N ALA A 46 29.71 1.87 -11.21
CA ALA A 46 28.38 2.45 -11.08
C ALA A 46 27.28 1.37 -11.10
N GLU A 47 27.42 0.34 -11.94
CA GLU A 47 26.50 -0.80 -12.00
C GLU A 47 26.51 -1.60 -10.69
N HIS A 48 27.69 -1.86 -10.12
CA HIS A 48 27.82 -2.51 -8.81
C HIS A 48 27.14 -1.69 -7.71
N THR A 49 27.45 -0.39 -7.63
CA THR A 49 26.86 0.51 -6.64
C THR A 49 25.33 0.56 -6.76
N LEU A 50 24.82 0.59 -7.99
CA LEU A 50 23.39 0.60 -8.26
C LEU A 50 22.73 -0.73 -7.84
N SER A 51 23.41 -1.86 -8.06
CA SER A 51 22.95 -3.17 -7.60
C SER A 51 22.83 -3.22 -6.07
N ASP A 52 23.85 -2.75 -5.35
CA ASP A 52 23.85 -2.70 -3.88
C ASP A 52 22.70 -1.82 -3.35
N LEU A 53 22.56 -0.61 -3.92
CA LEU A 53 21.48 0.31 -3.56
C LEU A 53 20.09 -0.30 -3.82
N ARG A 54 19.91 -1.07 -4.90
CA ARG A 54 18.64 -1.77 -5.16
C ARG A 54 18.34 -2.81 -4.08
N ALA A 55 19.34 -3.56 -3.66
CA ALA A 55 19.18 -4.54 -2.58
C ALA A 55 18.81 -3.84 -1.26
N GLU A 56 19.51 -2.76 -0.90
CA GLU A 56 19.20 -1.97 0.30
C GLU A 56 17.79 -1.37 0.26
N MET A 57 17.38 -0.80 -0.88
CA MET A 57 16.04 -0.25 -1.05
C MET A 57 14.95 -1.32 -0.89
N GLU A 58 15.16 -2.53 -1.40
CA GLU A 58 14.19 -3.61 -1.26
C GLU A 58 14.07 -4.06 0.20
N VAL A 59 15.16 -4.11 0.95
CA VAL A 59 15.12 -4.39 2.40
C VAL A 59 14.30 -3.33 3.13
N VAL A 60 14.51 -2.04 2.84
CA VAL A 60 13.74 -0.94 3.44
C VAL A 60 12.26 -1.06 3.08
N LYS A 61 11.95 -1.41 1.83
CA LYS A 61 10.57 -1.60 1.35
C LYS A 61 9.88 -2.74 2.09
N MET A 62 10.54 -3.90 2.20
CA MET A 62 10.02 -5.06 2.94
C MET A 62 9.81 -4.73 4.42
N PHE A 63 10.75 -4.03 5.06
CA PHE A 63 10.62 -3.61 6.45
C PHE A 63 9.40 -2.70 6.66
N ARG A 64 9.25 -1.66 5.82
CA ARG A 64 8.12 -0.73 5.93
C ARG A 64 6.79 -1.42 5.63
N PHE A 65 6.75 -2.29 4.63
CA PHE A 65 5.55 -3.04 4.28
C PHE A 65 5.11 -3.94 5.44
N ARG A 66 6.04 -4.74 5.99
CA ARG A 66 5.76 -5.63 7.13
C ARG A 66 5.20 -4.84 8.31
N ASN A 67 5.86 -3.76 8.70
CA ASN A 67 5.44 -2.97 9.87
C ASN A 67 4.10 -2.26 9.61
N GLY A 68 3.89 -1.74 8.39
CA GLY A 68 2.62 -1.12 8.01
C GLY A 68 1.46 -2.11 8.06
N MET A 69 1.65 -3.30 7.48
CA MET A 69 0.63 -4.35 7.49
C MET A 69 0.34 -4.87 8.89
N GLN A 70 1.37 -5.04 9.72
CA GLN A 70 1.22 -5.44 11.11
C GLN A 70 0.40 -4.40 11.90
N GLY A 71 0.73 -3.12 11.79
CA GLY A 71 -0.02 -2.05 12.46
C GLY A 71 -1.49 -1.96 12.01
N ILE A 72 -1.78 -2.21 10.74
CA ILE A 72 -3.15 -2.28 10.23
C ILE A 72 -3.89 -3.48 10.85
N ALA A 73 -3.26 -4.65 10.90
CA ALA A 73 -3.86 -5.85 11.47
C ALA A 73 -4.15 -5.67 12.97
N ASP A 74 -3.21 -5.10 13.72
CA ASP A 74 -3.38 -4.83 15.15
C ASP A 74 -4.52 -3.83 15.39
N ALA A 75 -4.61 -2.77 14.58
CA ALA A 75 -5.72 -1.80 14.66
C ALA A 75 -7.09 -2.43 14.39
N TYR A 76 -7.19 -3.38 13.45
CA TYR A 76 -8.43 -4.10 13.22
C TYR A 76 -8.81 -5.02 14.38
N GLN A 77 -7.82 -5.66 15.03
CA GLN A 77 -8.08 -6.46 16.24
C GLN A 77 -8.59 -5.59 17.39
N ASP A 78 -7.96 -4.44 17.62
CA ASP A 78 -8.39 -3.51 18.66
C ASP A 78 -9.80 -2.97 18.39
N LEU A 79 -10.11 -2.63 17.14
CA LEU A 79 -11.47 -2.25 16.74
C LEU A 79 -12.47 -3.36 17.04
N ALA A 80 -12.16 -4.61 16.68
CA ALA A 80 -13.05 -5.75 16.93
C ALA A 80 -13.29 -5.97 18.43
N ARG A 81 -12.25 -5.88 19.26
CA ARG A 81 -12.34 -5.98 20.72
C ARG A 81 -13.20 -4.86 21.31
N ASN A 82 -13.00 -3.63 20.87
CA ASN A 82 -13.77 -2.47 21.33
C ASN A 82 -15.26 -2.60 20.94
N CYS A 83 -15.56 -3.03 19.72
CA CYS A 83 -16.93 -3.32 19.29
C CYS A 83 -17.56 -4.41 20.16
N GLN A 84 -16.84 -5.50 20.43
CA GLN A 84 -17.32 -6.57 21.31
C GLN A 84 -17.67 -6.05 22.71
N ALA A 85 -16.81 -5.21 23.30
CA ALA A 85 -17.06 -4.62 24.61
C ALA A 85 -18.33 -3.74 24.62
N ILE A 86 -18.53 -2.94 23.55
CA ILE A 86 -19.74 -2.12 23.38
C ILE A 86 -20.99 -3.00 23.31
N PHE A 87 -20.98 -4.05 22.48
CA PHE A 87 -22.14 -4.92 22.33
C PHE A 87 -22.44 -5.76 23.58
N ASN A 88 -21.41 -6.16 24.34
CA ASN A 88 -21.60 -6.82 25.62
C ASN A 88 -22.27 -5.88 26.63
N CYS A 89 -21.79 -4.64 26.76
CA CYS A 89 -22.41 -3.63 27.63
C CYS A 89 -23.86 -3.34 27.22
N GLN A 90 -24.13 -3.27 25.92
CA GLN A 90 -25.50 -3.13 25.41
C GLN A 90 -26.38 -4.31 25.84
N ARG A 91 -25.89 -5.55 25.74
CA ARG A 91 -26.62 -6.74 26.18
C ARG A 91 -26.93 -6.69 27.67
N GLU A 92 -25.93 -6.38 28.50
CA GLU A 92 -26.13 -6.21 29.95
C GLU A 92 -27.19 -5.15 30.25
N ILE A 93 -27.19 -4.04 29.51
CA ILE A 93 -28.20 -2.98 29.67
C ILE A 93 -29.61 -3.48 29.32
N ILE A 94 -29.74 -4.28 28.26
CA ILE A 94 -31.02 -4.86 27.86
C ILE A 94 -31.54 -5.83 28.93
N GLU A 95 -30.66 -6.64 29.53
CA GLU A 95 -31.02 -7.58 30.60
C GLU A 95 -31.51 -6.88 31.89
N MET A 96 -31.18 -5.61 32.08
CA MET A 96 -31.70 -4.80 33.20
C MET A 96 -33.15 -4.35 32.98
N VAL A 97 -33.70 -4.46 31.77
CA VAL A 97 -35.08 -4.11 31.49
C VAL A 97 -36.00 -5.25 31.94
N PRO A 98 -36.97 -5.01 32.84
CA PRO A 98 -37.82 -6.06 33.36
C PRO A 98 -38.71 -6.67 32.27
N ALA A 99 -38.72 -8.00 32.18
CA ALA A 99 -39.62 -8.74 31.31
C ALA A 99 -41.03 -8.80 31.94
N VAL A 100 -41.93 -7.95 31.44
CA VAL A 100 -43.31 -7.81 31.96
C VAL A 100 -44.22 -8.88 31.37
N SER A 101 -44.04 -10.13 31.79
CA SER A 101 -44.98 -11.23 31.49
C SER A 101 -45.79 -11.66 32.71
N ASN A 102 -45.24 -11.49 33.93
CA ASN A 102 -45.79 -12.09 35.16
C ASN A 102 -46.03 -11.09 36.31
N GLN A 103 -45.81 -9.79 36.09
CA GLN A 103 -45.82 -8.75 37.12
C GLN A 103 -46.89 -7.68 36.84
N ASP A 104 -47.56 -7.18 37.88
CA ASP A 104 -48.47 -6.04 37.77
C ASP A 104 -47.67 -4.75 37.51
N VAL A 105 -47.76 -4.25 36.27
CA VAL A 105 -47.05 -3.05 35.81
C VAL A 105 -47.41 -1.81 36.62
N ARG A 106 -48.62 -1.75 37.21
CA ARG A 106 -49.09 -0.59 37.99
C ARG A 106 -48.32 -0.39 39.30
N GLN A 107 -47.73 -1.47 39.82
CA GLN A 107 -46.98 -1.45 41.08
C GLN A 107 -45.46 -1.47 40.86
N MET A 108 -45.01 -1.63 39.61
CA MET A 108 -43.60 -1.75 39.28
C MET A 108 -42.94 -0.38 39.17
N ILE A 109 -41.91 -0.13 39.98
CA ILE A 109 -41.08 1.06 39.89
C ILE A 109 -39.73 0.68 39.28
N TYR A 110 -39.52 0.97 38.01
CA TYR A 110 -38.24 0.73 37.35
C TYR A 110 -37.19 1.78 37.78
N ARG A 111 -36.06 1.30 38.34
CA ARG A 111 -34.94 2.14 38.81
C ARG A 111 -33.62 1.82 38.10
N GLY A 112 -33.66 1.56 36.80
CA GLY A 112 -32.45 1.18 36.04
C GLY A 112 -31.49 2.33 35.72
N SER A 113 -31.96 3.59 35.71
CA SER A 113 -31.15 4.76 35.30
C SER A 113 -29.76 4.89 35.96
N PRO A 114 -29.60 4.82 37.30
CA PRO A 114 -28.27 4.92 37.90
C PRO A 114 -27.36 3.74 37.52
N LEU A 115 -27.95 2.54 37.36
CA LEU A 115 -27.20 1.32 37.06
C LEU A 115 -26.74 1.27 35.61
N THR A 116 -27.60 1.65 34.66
CA THR A 116 -27.23 1.74 33.24
C THR A 116 -26.18 2.82 33.01
N LYS A 117 -26.29 3.96 33.70
CA LYS A 117 -25.29 5.03 33.65
C LYS A 117 -23.92 4.55 34.15
N ASP A 118 -23.88 3.84 35.27
CA ASP A 118 -22.62 3.29 35.80
C ASP A 118 -21.98 2.30 34.81
N ARG A 119 -22.76 1.40 34.18
CA ARG A 119 -22.25 0.47 33.16
C ARG A 119 -21.64 1.19 31.95
N VAL A 120 -22.29 2.24 31.46
CA VAL A 120 -21.76 3.05 30.35
C VAL A 120 -20.48 3.77 30.75
N GLU A 121 -20.40 4.34 31.95
CA GLU A 121 -19.19 5.03 32.43
C GLU A 121 -18.02 4.08 32.69
N ASN A 122 -18.29 2.86 33.18
CA ASN A 122 -17.28 1.81 33.29
C ASN A 122 -16.72 1.43 31.91
N LEU A 123 -17.59 1.19 30.92
CA LEU A 123 -17.17 0.90 29.55
C LEU A 123 -16.34 2.06 28.98
N ARG A 124 -16.77 3.30 29.16
CA ARG A 124 -16.05 4.48 28.68
C ARG A 124 -14.62 4.53 29.24
N ARG A 125 -14.44 4.27 30.54
CA ARG A 125 -13.11 4.21 31.17
C ARG A 125 -12.25 3.08 30.60
N SER A 126 -12.83 1.91 30.36
CA SER A 126 -12.11 0.78 29.73
C SER A 126 -11.61 1.14 28.33
N LEU A 127 -12.49 1.67 27.47
CA LEU A 127 -12.14 2.04 26.10
C LEU A 127 -11.07 3.15 26.06
N GLN A 128 -11.14 4.12 26.97
CA GLN A 128 -10.12 5.18 27.06
C GLN A 128 -8.76 4.66 27.49
N HIS A 129 -8.72 3.69 28.40
CA HIS A 129 -7.48 3.03 28.81
C HIS A 129 -6.83 2.30 27.63
N ASP A 130 -7.62 1.54 26.88
CA ASP A 130 -7.12 0.74 25.75
C ASP A 130 -6.58 1.62 24.61
N LEU A 131 -7.23 2.75 24.33
CA LEU A 131 -6.73 3.76 23.39
C LEU A 131 -5.37 4.33 23.82
N ARG A 132 -5.23 4.65 25.12
CA ARG A 132 -4.00 5.24 25.66
C ARG A 132 -2.84 4.24 25.70
N VAL A 133 -3.12 2.95 25.93
CA VAL A 133 -2.12 1.87 25.85
C VAL A 133 -1.70 1.62 24.41
N SER A 134 -2.64 1.67 23.46
CA SER A 134 -2.35 1.52 22.02
C SER A 134 -1.43 2.64 21.51
N GLU A 135 -1.65 3.90 21.93
CA GLU A 135 -0.77 5.03 21.58
C GLU A 135 0.66 4.90 22.14
N ASN A 136 0.82 4.37 23.35
CA ASN A 136 2.12 4.21 23.98
C ASN A 136 2.95 3.06 23.40
N ASN A 137 2.30 2.05 22.83
CA ASN A 137 2.94 0.93 22.14
C ASN A 137 3.14 1.20 20.64
N SER A 138 2.51 2.24 20.10
CA SER A 138 2.73 2.69 18.73
C SER A 138 4.10 3.34 18.63
N TRP A 139 4.96 2.77 17.79
CA TRP A 139 6.34 3.22 17.60
C TRP A 139 6.35 4.67 17.11
N SER A 140 6.47 5.60 18.06
CA SER A 140 6.40 7.05 17.88
C SER A 140 7.62 7.67 17.20
N ASN A 141 8.44 6.85 16.53
CA ASN A 141 9.58 7.29 15.72
C ASN A 141 9.28 7.30 14.21
N ALA A 142 8.04 7.04 13.78
CA ALA A 142 7.60 7.49 12.48
C ALA A 142 7.51 9.03 12.52
N ALA A 143 8.65 9.68 12.27
CA ALA A 143 8.80 11.12 12.21
C ALA A 143 7.57 11.75 11.57
N LYS A 144 7.06 12.82 12.20
CA LYS A 144 6.03 13.73 11.67
C LYS A 144 6.50 14.35 10.36
N SER A 145 6.65 13.55 9.32
CA SER A 145 6.87 14.00 7.96
C SER A 145 5.49 14.09 7.33
N ALA A 146 4.78 15.17 7.69
CA ALA A 146 3.68 15.65 6.89
C ALA A 146 4.22 16.12 5.53
N ARG A 147 4.64 15.19 4.68
CA ARG A 147 4.76 15.46 3.25
C ARG A 147 3.38 15.19 2.65
N LYS A 148 2.71 16.29 2.33
CA LYS A 148 1.53 16.37 1.46
C LYS A 148 1.57 15.25 0.42
N ARG A 149 0.47 14.50 0.30
CA ARG A 149 0.23 13.53 -0.78
C ARG A 149 0.58 14.21 -2.12
N TYR A 150 1.76 13.90 -2.64
CA TYR A 150 2.17 14.35 -3.96
C TYR A 150 1.59 13.33 -4.94
N SER A 151 0.62 13.81 -5.72
CA SER A 151 0.07 13.26 -6.96
C SER A 151 0.40 11.80 -7.30
N GLU A 152 -0.66 10.99 -7.33
CA GLU A 152 -0.74 9.73 -8.06
C GLU A 152 -0.02 9.85 -9.43
N PRO A 153 0.92 8.94 -9.77
CA PRO A 153 1.52 8.96 -11.10
C PRO A 153 0.40 8.73 -12.12
N ARG A 154 0.16 9.70 -13.01
CA ARG A 154 -0.70 9.48 -14.16
C ARG A 154 -0.19 8.25 -14.89
N HIS A 155 -0.97 7.17 -14.88
CA HIS A 155 -0.74 6.02 -15.73
C HIS A 155 -0.74 6.50 -17.19
N HIS A 156 0.45 6.78 -17.73
CA HIS A 156 0.63 6.81 -19.17
C HIS A 156 0.33 5.38 -19.64
N VAL A 157 -0.81 5.25 -20.29
CA VAL A 157 -1.22 4.06 -21.02
C VAL A 157 -0.13 3.80 -22.05
N TYR A 158 0.84 2.95 -21.69
CA TYR A 158 1.68 2.30 -22.68
C TYR A 158 0.74 1.40 -23.49
N GLN A 159 0.39 1.85 -24.70
CA GLN A 159 -0.06 0.96 -25.75
C GLN A 159 1.11 0.01 -26.07
N MET A 160 1.24 -1.04 -25.27
CA MET A 160 2.04 -2.20 -25.63
C MET A 160 1.24 -2.97 -26.69
N GLN A 161 1.76 -2.96 -27.91
CA GLN A 161 1.47 -4.00 -28.90
C GLN A 161 1.84 -5.34 -28.27
N THR A 162 0.83 -6.12 -27.90
CA THR A 162 0.95 -7.39 -27.19
C THR A 162 0.67 -8.53 -28.17
N ASN A 163 1.72 -9.18 -28.68
CA ASN A 163 1.63 -10.49 -29.33
C ASN A 163 1.73 -11.63 -28.29
N SER A 164 1.17 -11.44 -27.09
CA SER A 164 1.06 -12.49 -26.07
C SER A 164 -0.38 -12.60 -25.59
N PRO A 165 -0.96 -13.81 -25.51
CA PRO A 165 -2.32 -13.98 -25.04
C PRO A 165 -2.44 -13.53 -23.57
N PRO A 166 -3.55 -12.86 -23.20
CA PRO A 166 -3.72 -12.35 -21.85
C PRO A 166 -3.92 -13.50 -20.85
N PRO A 167 -3.62 -13.27 -19.55
CA PRO A 167 -3.77 -14.28 -18.51
C PRO A 167 -5.24 -14.74 -18.36
N PRO A 168 -5.48 -16.00 -17.93
CA PRO A 168 -6.76 -16.71 -18.09
C PRO A 168 -7.96 -16.18 -17.29
N TYR A 169 -7.83 -15.02 -16.64
CA TYR A 169 -8.91 -14.39 -15.87
C TYR A 169 -9.31 -12.99 -16.38
N THR A 170 -8.74 -12.52 -17.50
CA THR A 170 -9.24 -11.30 -18.14
C THR A 170 -10.47 -11.63 -19.00
N SER A 171 -11.59 -11.89 -18.34
CA SER A 171 -12.90 -11.88 -19.00
C SER A 171 -13.16 -10.46 -19.48
N SER A 172 -13.27 -10.32 -20.79
CA SER A 172 -13.62 -9.12 -21.54
C SER A 172 -14.77 -8.34 -20.87
N ILE A 173 -14.48 -7.20 -20.26
CA ILE A 173 -15.47 -6.14 -20.07
C ILE A 173 -15.67 -5.52 -21.45
N THR A 174 -16.49 -6.18 -22.26
CA THR A 174 -17.05 -5.60 -23.47
C THR A 174 -18.13 -4.64 -23.01
N SER A 175 -17.87 -3.34 -23.11
CA SER A 175 -18.87 -2.29 -22.95
C SER A 175 -20.00 -2.50 -23.95
N ARG A 176 -21.04 -3.23 -23.56
CA ARG A 176 -22.34 -3.19 -24.24
C ARG A 176 -23.28 -2.35 -23.39
N ASN A 177 -23.62 -1.18 -23.93
CA ASN A 177 -24.85 -0.47 -23.61
C ASN A 177 -26.00 -1.47 -23.69
N ILE A 178 -26.61 -1.81 -22.56
CA ILE A 178 -27.85 -2.58 -22.52
C ILE A 178 -28.91 -1.63 -21.97
N SER A 179 -29.88 -1.33 -22.82
CA SER A 179 -31.06 -0.52 -22.53
C SER A 179 -31.89 -1.17 -21.45
N LEU A 180 -32.36 -0.36 -20.51
CA LEU A 180 -33.32 -0.70 -19.47
C LEU A 180 -34.71 -0.84 -20.10
N SER A 181 -35.10 -2.06 -20.47
CA SER A 181 -36.50 -2.43 -20.68
C SER A 181 -36.67 -3.94 -20.54
N GLU A 182 -37.75 -4.35 -19.86
CA GLU A 182 -38.22 -5.72 -19.62
C GLU A 182 -37.71 -6.41 -18.33
N TYR A 183 -38.31 -6.01 -17.21
CA TYR A 183 -38.74 -6.97 -16.21
C TYR A 183 -40.26 -6.96 -16.15
N GLN A 184 -40.88 -7.93 -16.83
CA GLN A 184 -42.29 -8.26 -16.63
C GLN A 184 -42.38 -9.71 -16.11
N VAL A 185 -42.76 -9.79 -14.83
CA VAL A 185 -43.67 -10.76 -14.20
C VAL A 185 -43.42 -12.25 -14.51
N PHE A 186 -42.98 -13.00 -13.50
CA PHE A 186 -43.56 -14.32 -13.21
C PHE A 186 -43.65 -14.56 -11.69
N ILE A 187 -44.87 -14.34 -11.17
CA ILE A 187 -45.41 -15.06 -10.02
C ILE A 187 -45.77 -16.47 -10.51
N ILE A 188 -45.51 -17.50 -9.69
CA ILE A 188 -46.43 -18.61 -9.32
C ILE A 188 -45.62 -19.80 -8.73
N THR A 189 -45.86 -19.98 -7.41
CA THR A 189 -45.97 -21.21 -6.58
C THR A 189 -45.30 -22.53 -6.96
N ASN A 190 -44.64 -23.15 -5.97
CA ASN A 190 -45.10 -24.39 -5.33
C ASN A 190 -44.73 -24.37 -3.85
#